data_AF-A0A2L0UFK1-F1
#
_entry.id   AF-A0A2L0UFK1-F1
#
_cell.length_a   1.000
_cell.length_b   1.000
_cell.length_c   1.000
_cell.angle_alpha   90.00
_cell.angle_beta   90.00
_cell.angle_gamma   90.00
#
_symmetry.space_group_name_H-M   'P 1'
#
loop_
_entity.id
_entity.type
_entity.pdbx_description
1 polymer ?
#
loop_
_entity_poly.entity_id
_entity_poly.type
_entity_poly.pdbx_seq_one_letter_code
_entity_poly.pdbx_strand_id
1 'polypeptide(L)'
;YGGGDARRNLPRFSDDAIKANLRIVDTLRSIGDTKGITPAQLALAWVMHTGTTPIPGTTKPCRIAENAAAADVELTREDLDLIEAASPHGAVTGARNTEAGMARDRG
;
A
#
# COMPACT_ATOMS: atom_id res chain seq x y z
N TYR A 1 2.15 13.44 11.42
CA TYR A 1 3.58 13.38 11.04
C TYR A 1 4.37 14.50 11.73
N GLY A 2 5.67 14.32 12.01
CA GLY A 2 6.50 15.36 12.66
C GLY A 2 6.88 16.53 11.73
N GLY A 3 7.38 17.64 12.29
CA GLY A 3 7.64 18.89 11.55
C GLY A 3 8.66 18.80 10.40
N GLY A 4 9.53 17.78 10.38
CA GLY A 4 10.51 17.53 9.30
C GLY A 4 10.14 16.40 8.34
N ASP A 5 8.94 15.82 8.45
CA ASP A 5 8.54 14.68 7.63
C ASP A 5 8.01 15.13 6.27
N ALA A 6 8.78 14.88 5.21
CA ALA A 6 8.45 15.27 3.83
C ALA A 6 7.08 14.75 3.35
N ARG A 7 6.55 13.68 3.95
CA ARG A 7 5.22 13.15 3.62
C ARG A 7 4.11 14.15 3.88
N ARG A 8 4.27 15.07 4.84
CA ARG A 8 3.28 16.13 5.14
C ARG A 8 2.96 17.01 3.94
N ASN A 9 3.88 17.12 3.00
CA ASN A 9 3.73 17.95 1.82
C ASN A 9 3.04 17.22 0.66
N LEU A 10 2.81 15.90 0.77
CA LEU A 10 2.15 15.14 -0.28
C LEU A 10 0.63 15.17 -0.09
N PRO A 11 -0.16 15.39 -1.16
CA PRO A 11 -1.62 15.54 -1.05
C PRO A 11 -2.34 14.36 -0.39
N ARG A 12 -1.87 13.12 -0.60
CA ARG A 12 -2.46 11.90 0.02
C ARG A 12 -2.24 11.76 1.53
N PHE A 13 -1.42 12.64 2.11
CA PHE A 13 -1.17 12.70 3.55
C PHE A 13 -1.77 13.97 4.19
N SER A 14 -2.69 14.65 3.51
CA SER A 14 -3.58 15.63 4.16
C SER A 14 -4.52 14.91 5.13
N ASP A 15 -5.06 15.62 6.13
CA ASP A 15 -5.89 15.00 7.17
C ASP A 15 -7.13 14.29 6.58
N ASP A 16 -7.79 14.92 5.60
CA ASP A 16 -8.95 14.34 4.90
C ASP A 16 -8.56 13.11 4.07
N ALA A 17 -7.43 13.17 3.36
CA ALA A 17 -6.94 12.05 2.57
C ALA A 17 -6.52 10.87 3.46
N ILE A 18 -5.86 11.13 4.59
CA ILE A 18 -5.52 10.10 5.57
C ILE A 18 -6.79 9.42 6.08
N LYS A 19 -7.78 10.20 6.51
CA LYS A 19 -9.05 9.65 7.01
C LYS A 19 -9.76 8.80 5.96
N ALA A 20 -9.75 9.24 4.70
CA ALA A 20 -10.34 8.47 3.60
C ALA A 20 -9.56 7.18 3.30
N ASN A 21 -8.23 7.27 3.18
CA ASN A 21 -7.35 6.16 2.83
C ASN A 21 -7.22 5.13 3.95
N LEU A 22 -7.35 5.52 5.22
CA LEU A 22 -7.35 4.58 6.34
C LEU A 22 -8.50 3.58 6.26
N ARG A 23 -9.66 3.97 5.73
CA ARG A 23 -10.78 3.04 5.51
C ARG A 23 -10.40 1.91 4.55
N ILE A 24 -9.64 2.22 3.50
CA ILE A 24 -9.11 1.22 2.57
C ILE A 24 -8.11 0.30 3.30
N VAL A 25 -7.19 0.90 4.06
CA VAL A 25 -6.19 0.15 4.84
C VAL A 25 -6.83 -0.78 5.86
N ASP A 26 -7.90 -0.34 6.53
CA ASP A 26 -8.61 -1.14 7.52
C ASP A 26 -9.30 -2.34 6.88
N THR A 27 -9.92 -2.18 5.71
CA THR A 27 -10.48 -3.31 4.94
C THR A 27 -9.39 -4.31 4.54
N LEU A 28 -8.26 -3.82 4.01
CA LEU A 28 -7.13 -4.69 3.65
C LEU A 28 -6.53 -5.39 4.89
N ARG A 29 -6.54 -4.73 6.05
CA ARG A 29 -6.12 -5.35 7.31
C ARG A 29 -7.05 -6.50 7.68
N SER A 30 -8.36 -6.33 7.58
CA SER A 30 -9.31 -7.42 7.85
C SER A 30 -9.08 -8.63 6.94
N ILE A 31 -8.76 -8.43 5.66
CA ILE A 31 -8.38 -9.51 4.74
C ILE A 31 -7.07 -10.18 5.16
N GLY A 32 -6.08 -9.40 5.61
CA GLY A 32 -4.84 -9.94 6.15
C GLY A 32 -5.06 -10.77 7.43
N ASP A 33 -5.91 -10.28 8.33
CA ASP A 33 -6.22 -10.90 9.61
C ASP A 33 -6.89 -12.28 9.44
N THR A 34 -7.79 -12.44 8.45
CA THR A 34 -8.41 -13.75 8.16
C THR A 34 -7.40 -14.79 7.68
N LYS A 35 -6.27 -14.35 7.11
CA LYS A 35 -5.16 -15.20 6.66
C LYS A 35 -4.01 -15.29 7.66
N GLY A 36 -4.04 -14.53 8.74
CA GLY A 36 -2.93 -14.43 9.68
C GLY A 36 -1.68 -13.75 9.10
N ILE A 37 -1.82 -12.87 8.11
CA ILE A 37 -0.72 -12.16 7.46
C ILE A 37 -0.81 -10.65 7.70
N THR A 38 0.34 -9.98 7.64
CA THR A 38 0.38 -8.53 7.80
C THR A 38 -0.18 -7.82 6.55
N PRO A 39 -0.69 -6.57 6.68
CA PRO A 39 -1.09 -5.78 5.51
C PRO A 39 0.04 -5.56 4.49
N ALA A 40 1.31 -5.58 4.94
CA ALA A 40 2.46 -5.47 4.06
C ALA A 40 2.63 -6.74 3.19
N GLN A 41 2.49 -7.92 3.79
CA GLN A 41 2.46 -9.19 3.05
C GLN A 41 1.25 -9.26 2.10
N LEU A 42 0.08 -8.82 2.61
CA LEU A 42 -1.08 -8.32 1.87
C LEU A 42 -0.75 -7.76 0.49
N ALA A 43 -0.20 -6.55 0.54
CA ALA A 43 0.08 -5.74 -0.63
C ALA A 43 1.16 -6.38 -1.53
N LEU A 44 2.20 -6.99 -0.95
CA LEU A 44 3.29 -7.61 -1.73
C LEU A 44 2.79 -8.83 -2.50
N ALA A 45 2.00 -9.71 -1.88
CA ALA A 45 1.41 -10.88 -2.51
C ALA A 45 0.50 -10.46 -3.68
N TRP A 46 -0.32 -9.43 -3.48
CA TRP A 46 -1.17 -8.89 -4.54
C TRP A 46 -0.35 -8.32 -5.72
N VAL A 47 0.72 -7.55 -5.45
CA VAL A 47 1.60 -7.05 -6.53
C VAL A 47 2.24 -8.20 -7.31
N MET A 48 2.72 -9.25 -6.62
CA MET A 48 3.26 -10.44 -7.27
C MET A 48 2.22 -11.16 -8.12
N HIS A 49 0.97 -11.22 -7.66
CA HIS A 49 -0.14 -11.79 -8.43
C HIS A 49 -0.40 -11.05 -9.75
N THR A 50 -0.15 -9.74 -9.83
CA THR A 50 -0.26 -8.97 -11.09
C THR A 50 0.85 -9.28 -12.10
N GLY A 51 1.79 -10.18 -11.78
CA GLY A 51 2.95 -10.52 -12.61
C GLY A 51 4.16 -9.61 -12.43
N THR A 52 4.20 -8.82 -11.35
CA THR A 52 5.31 -7.88 -11.06
C THR A 52 6.13 -8.34 -9.87
N THR A 53 7.46 -8.29 -9.95
CA THR A 53 8.34 -8.57 -8.80
C THR A 53 8.58 -7.30 -7.96
N PRO A 54 8.00 -7.17 -6.76
CA PRO A 54 8.19 -6.00 -5.92
C PRO A 54 9.61 -5.95 -5.33
N ILE A 55 10.17 -4.74 -5.16
CA ILE A 55 11.45 -4.50 -4.48
C ILE A 55 11.19 -3.69 -3.21
N PRO A 56 10.75 -4.34 -2.11
CA PRO A 56 10.41 -3.62 -0.89
C PRO A 56 11.67 -3.11 -0.18
N GLY A 57 11.81 -1.79 -0.07
CA GLY A 57 12.88 -1.17 0.72
C GLY A 57 12.62 -1.30 2.23
N THR A 58 13.66 -1.65 2.99
CA THR A 58 13.62 -1.67 4.46
C THR A 58 15.00 -1.37 5.04
N THR A 59 15.03 -0.72 6.21
CA THR A 59 16.23 -0.53 7.03
C THR A 59 16.29 -1.48 8.23
N LYS A 60 15.25 -2.29 8.44
CA LYS A 60 15.11 -3.21 9.58
C LYS A 60 15.26 -4.66 9.11
N PRO A 61 16.20 -5.44 9.69
CA PRO A 61 16.40 -6.84 9.32
C PRO A 61 15.14 -7.71 9.47
N CYS A 62 14.36 -7.53 10.54
CA CYS A 62 13.14 -8.30 10.75
C CYS A 62 12.10 -8.15 9.62
N ARG A 63 12.09 -6.99 8.94
CA ARG A 63 11.18 -6.74 7.82
C ARG A 63 11.60 -7.47 6.54
N ILE A 64 12.87 -7.86 6.42
CA ILE A 64 13.33 -8.65 5.27
C ILE A 64 12.60 -10.00 5.28
N ALA A 65 12.62 -10.70 6.41
CA ALA A 65 11.95 -11.98 6.57
C ALA A 65 10.41 -11.85 6.43
N GLU A 66 9.81 -10.83 7.06
CA GLU A 66 8.37 -10.54 6.94
C GLU A 66 7.96 -10.31 5.47
N ASN A 67 8.71 -9.49 4.73
CA ASN A 67 8.43 -9.21 3.32
C ASN A 67 8.67 -10.42 2.42
N ALA A 68 9.70 -11.22 2.68
CA ALA A 68 10.01 -12.43 1.90
C ALA A 68 8.89 -13.47 2.03
N ALA A 69 8.33 -13.65 3.22
CA ALA A 69 7.21 -14.56 3.47
C ALA A 69 5.93 -14.19 2.69
N ALA A 70 5.85 -12.99 2.09
CA ALA A 70 4.74 -12.64 1.20
C ALA A 70 4.73 -13.48 -0.09
N ALA A 71 5.87 -14.04 -0.50
CA ALA A 71 5.96 -14.87 -1.71
C ALA A 71 5.25 -16.23 -1.56
N ASP A 72 5.07 -16.69 -0.32
CA ASP A 72 4.38 -17.94 0.00
C ASP A 72 2.87 -17.74 0.22
N VAL A 73 2.37 -16.51 0.10
CA VAL A 73 0.96 -16.18 0.29
C VAL A 73 0.17 -16.50 -0.98
N GLU A 74 -0.74 -17.45 -0.87
CA GLU A 74 -1.72 -17.74 -1.92
C GLU A 74 -2.97 -16.87 -1.75
N LEU A 75 -3.25 -16.05 -2.76
CA LEU A 75 -4.49 -15.27 -2.86
C LEU A 75 -5.51 -16.05 -3.69
N THR A 76 -6.65 -16.33 -3.06
CA THR A 76 -7.80 -16.94 -3.75
C THR A 76 -8.51 -15.89 -4.61
N ARG A 77 -9.39 -16.35 -5.49
CA ARG A 77 -10.24 -15.46 -6.30
C ARG A 77 -11.07 -14.51 -5.44
N GLU A 78 -11.61 -15.01 -4.32
CA GLU A 78 -12.39 -14.20 -3.38
C GLU A 78 -11.53 -13.10 -2.74
N ASP A 79 -10.28 -13.39 -2.39
CA ASP A 79 -9.37 -12.38 -1.85
C ASP A 79 -9.09 -11.28 -2.86
N LEU A 80 -8.88 -11.66 -4.12
CA LEU A 80 -8.63 -10.71 -5.20
C LEU A 80 -9.85 -9.82 -5.44
N ASP A 81 -11.05 -10.40 -5.45
CA ASP A 81 -12.31 -9.68 -5.59
C ASP A 81 -12.51 -8.69 -4.42
N LEU A 82 -12.16 -9.09 -3.18
CA LEU A 82 -12.20 -8.23 -2.00
C LEU A 82 -11.16 -7.10 -2.04
N ILE A 83 -9.93 -7.38 -2.47
CA ILE A 83 -8.87 -6.37 -2.60
C ILE A 83 -9.25 -5.32 -3.65
N GLU A 84 -9.77 -5.75 -4.80
CA GLU A 84 -10.21 -4.84 -5.87
C GLU A 84 -11.42 -4.00 -5.42
N ALA A 85 -12.37 -4.60 -4.71
CA ALA A 85 -13.51 -3.86 -4.14
C ALA A 85 -13.07 -2.84 -3.07
N ALA A 86 -12.04 -3.17 -2.28
CA ALA A 86 -11.53 -2.30 -1.23
C ALA A 86 -10.74 -1.10 -1.78
N SER A 87 -9.99 -1.29 -2.86
CA SER A 87 -9.11 -0.28 -3.44
C SER A 87 -9.18 -0.26 -4.98
N PRO A 88 -10.35 0.05 -5.57
CA PRO A 88 -10.45 0.14 -7.02
C PRO A 88 -9.54 1.24 -7.57
N HIS A 89 -9.24 1.17 -8.87
CA HIS A 89 -8.40 2.17 -9.51
C HIS A 89 -8.90 3.60 -9.23
N GLY A 90 -8.04 4.44 -8.63
CA GLY A 90 -8.37 5.82 -8.26
C GLY A 90 -9.05 6.01 -6.90
N ALA A 91 -9.27 4.95 -6.12
CA ALA A 91 -9.90 5.05 -4.78
C ALA A 91 -9.06 5.83 -3.75
N VAL A 92 -7.74 5.85 -3.92
CA VAL A 92 -6.84 6.57 -3.02
C VAL A 92 -7.04 8.08 -3.19
N THR A 93 -7.41 8.74 -2.10
CA THR A 93 -7.60 10.19 -2.06
C THR A 93 -6.25 10.91 -1.98
N GLY A 94 -6.09 11.93 -2.83
CA GLY A 94 -4.88 12.75 -2.93
C GLY A 94 -3.83 12.18 -3.90
N ALA A 95 -3.19 13.07 -4.65
CA ALA A 95 -2.18 12.70 -5.64
C ALA A 95 -0.93 12.03 -5.03
N ARG A 96 -0.30 11.17 -5.83
CA ARG A 96 0.94 10.47 -5.47
C ARG A 96 2.08 11.45 -5.19
N ASN A 97 2.23 12.44 -6.07
CA ASN A 97 3.26 13.47 -6.05
C ASN A 97 2.61 14.85 -5.89
N THR A 98 3.38 15.85 -5.46
CA THR A 98 2.95 17.26 -5.57
C THR A 98 2.95 17.70 -7.02
N GLU A 99 2.20 18.75 -7.36
CA GLU A 99 2.24 19.36 -8.70
C GLU A 99 3.66 19.76 -9.10
N ALA A 100 4.41 20.36 -8.16
CA ALA A 100 5.82 20.72 -8.36
C ALA A 100 6.71 19.48 -8.59
N GLY A 101 6.43 18.35 -7.94
CA GLY A 101 7.12 17.08 -8.20
C GLY A 101 6.83 16.54 -9.60
N MET A 102 5.56 16.54 -10.02
CA MET A 102 5.17 16.12 -11.37
C MET A 102 5.73 17.02 -12.47
N ALA A 103 5.93 18.30 -12.21
CA ALA A 103 6.53 19.23 -13.17
C ALA A 103 8.03 18.95 -13.43
N ARG A 104 8.75 18.37 -12.45
CA ARG A 104 10.18 18.04 -12.56
C ARG A 104 10.44 16.74 -13.33
N ASP A 105 9.51 15.79 -13.27
CA ASP A 105 9.62 14.50 -13.98
C ASP A 105 9.28 14.61 -15.48
N ARG A 106 8.83 15.79 -15.93
CA ARG A 106 8.45 16.08 -17.33
C ARG A 106 9.53 16.83 -18.13
N GLY A 107 10.74 16.99 -17.59
CA GLY A 107 11.91 17.58 -18.26
C GLY A 107 13.00 16.55 -18.45
#